data_AF-A0A2V8QBA3-F1
#
_entry.id   AF-A0A2V8QBA3-F1
#
_cell.length_a   1.000
_cell.length_b   1.000
_cell.length_c   1.000
_cell.angle_alpha   90.00
_cell.angle_beta   90.00
_cell.angle_gamma   90.00
#
_symmetry.space_group_name_H-M   'P 1'
#
loop_
_entity.id
_entity.type
_entity.pdbx_description
1 polymer ?
#
loop_
_entity_poly.entity_id
_entity_poly.type
_entity_poly.pdbx_seq_one_letter_code
_entity_poly.pdbx_strand_id
1 'polypeptide(L)'
;MHVNGGDLEAQLEAARMIDDWMNISYRAYNDITALRAALAKVQMPGESRDDLQSLDKELTELQEGSNDAPGFGAVNRDVTRFVTMIQSADIRPAKSIIENVAPSCIALKNDLAHLRMLNQEKLASLNKMLRQGGLALVPVPTVPNDPRCPT
;
A
#
# COMPACT_ATOMS: atom_id res chain seq x y z
N MET A 1 -36.68 12.25 -7.77
CA MET A 1 -35.89 11.64 -6.69
C MET A 1 -35.55 12.73 -5.68
N HIS A 2 -35.77 12.52 -4.38
CA HIS A 2 -35.35 13.46 -3.34
C HIS A 2 -34.11 12.90 -2.66
N VAL A 3 -32.94 13.50 -2.91
CA VAL A 3 -31.71 13.21 -2.16
C VAL A 3 -31.84 13.92 -0.81
N ASN A 4 -31.80 13.17 0.29
CA ASN A 4 -31.77 13.74 1.63
C ASN A 4 -30.32 14.16 1.95
N GLY A 5 -30.12 15.22 2.75
CA GLY A 5 -28.79 15.63 3.23
C GLY A 5 -27.95 14.49 3.84
N GLY A 6 -28.58 13.53 4.53
CA GLY A 6 -27.88 12.35 5.05
C GLY A 6 -27.33 11.42 3.97
N ASP A 7 -27.97 11.34 2.80
CA ASP A 7 -27.46 10.57 1.67
C ASP A 7 -26.19 11.23 1.12
N LEU A 8 -26.15 12.56 1.01
CA LEU A 8 -25.01 13.33 0.49
C LEU A 8 -23.79 13.24 1.41
N GLU A 9 -24.01 13.29 2.72
CA GLU A 9 -22.94 13.17 3.71
C GLU A 9 -22.26 11.80 3.64
N ALA A 10 -23.04 10.73 3.49
CA ALA A 10 -22.50 9.38 3.30
C ALA A 10 -21.69 9.23 2.00
N GLN A 11 -22.09 9.90 0.90
CA GLN A 11 -21.30 9.87 -0.36
C GLN A 11 -19.98 10.61 -0.20
N LEU A 12 -20.01 11.77 0.46
CA LEU A 12 -18.82 12.56 0.71
C LEU A 12 -17.83 11.80 1.60
N GLU A 13 -18.33 11.11 2.64
CA GLU A 13 -17.51 10.26 3.49
C GLU A 13 -16.90 9.09 2.71
N ALA A 14 -17.68 8.40 1.89
CA ALA A 14 -17.20 7.31 1.03
C ALA A 14 -16.14 7.80 0.03
N ALA A 15 -16.37 8.93 -0.62
CA ALA A 15 -15.42 9.53 -1.55
C ALA A 15 -14.08 9.84 -0.87
N ARG A 16 -14.12 10.49 0.30
CA ARG A 16 -12.91 10.80 1.09
C ARG A 16 -12.15 9.54 1.48
N MET A 17 -12.84 8.51 1.96
CA MET A 17 -12.20 7.25 2.33
C MET A 17 -11.49 6.62 1.13
N ILE A 18 -12.13 6.58 -0.03
CA ILE A 18 -11.57 5.98 -1.25
C ILE A 18 -10.38 6.81 -1.77
N ASP A 19 -10.47 8.15 -1.73
CA ASP A 19 -9.35 9.03 -2.08
C ASP A 19 -8.15 8.84 -1.14
N ASP A 20 -8.39 8.66 0.16
CA ASP A 20 -7.33 8.35 1.12
C ASP A 20 -6.66 7.02 0.80
N TRP A 21 -7.43 5.97 0.48
CA TRP A 21 -6.88 4.66 0.10
C TRP A 21 -6.06 4.75 -1.20
N MET A 22 -6.52 5.54 -2.18
CA MET A 22 -5.79 5.80 -3.41
C MET A 22 -4.44 6.47 -3.11
N ASN A 23 -4.44 7.50 -2.27
CA ASN A 23 -3.21 8.21 -1.89
C ASN A 23 -2.24 7.30 -1.12
N ILE A 24 -2.74 6.49 -0.19
CA ILE A 24 -1.91 5.58 0.61
C ILE A 24 -1.27 4.52 -0.29
N SER A 25 -2.06 3.85 -1.13
CA SER A 25 -1.55 2.82 -2.06
C SER A 25 -0.53 3.39 -3.04
N TYR A 26 -0.78 4.58 -3.60
CA TYR A 26 0.16 5.26 -4.49
C TYR A 26 1.49 5.58 -3.79
N ARG A 27 1.44 6.15 -2.57
CA ARG A 27 2.66 6.50 -1.82
C ARG A 27 3.46 5.24 -1.47
N ALA A 28 2.79 4.20 -0.95
CA ALA A 28 3.45 2.95 -0.59
C ALA A 28 4.15 2.29 -1.80
N TYR A 29 3.52 2.29 -2.98
CA TYR A 29 4.13 1.81 -4.22
C TYR A 29 5.45 2.55 -4.55
N ASN A 30 5.44 3.88 -4.46
CA ASN A 30 6.61 4.70 -4.77
C ASN A 30 7.70 4.59 -3.70
N ASP A 31 7.33 4.50 -2.43
CA ASP A 31 8.27 4.29 -1.33
C ASP A 31 8.99 2.93 -1.47
N ILE A 32 8.26 1.88 -1.86
CA ILE A 32 8.87 0.58 -2.15
C ILE A 32 9.78 0.66 -3.38
N THR A 33 9.36 1.37 -4.44
CA THR A 33 10.22 1.60 -5.61
C THR A 33 11.55 2.26 -5.22
N ALA A 34 11.50 3.30 -4.38
CA ALA A 34 12.69 3.98 -3.88
C ALA A 34 13.55 3.07 -2.99
N LEU A 35 12.94 2.27 -2.12
CA LEU A 35 13.63 1.29 -1.28
C LEU A 35 14.35 0.24 -2.12
N ARG A 36 13.68 -0.36 -3.10
CA ARG A 36 14.28 -1.37 -4.00
C ARG A 36 15.46 -0.80 -4.78
N ALA A 37 15.34 0.44 -5.26
CA ALA A 37 16.45 1.15 -5.90
C ALA A 37 17.63 1.41 -4.95
N ALA A 38 17.38 1.59 -3.65
CA ALA A 38 18.43 1.70 -2.64
C ALA A 38 19.07 0.34 -2.34
N LEU A 39 18.28 -0.73 -2.22
CA LEU A 39 18.76 -2.11 -2.01
C LEU A 39 19.67 -2.57 -3.15
N ALA A 40 19.34 -2.23 -4.40
CA ALA A 40 20.16 -2.55 -5.57
C ALA A 40 21.58 -1.94 -5.52
N LYS A 41 21.81 -0.90 -4.71
CA LYS A 41 23.11 -0.24 -4.54
C LYS A 41 23.92 -0.81 -3.38
N VAL A 42 23.31 -1.65 -2.54
CA VAL A 42 23.98 -2.28 -1.40
C VAL A 42 24.95 -3.34 -1.92
N GLN A 43 26.22 -3.24 -1.52
CA GLN A 43 27.25 -4.24 -1.81
C GLN A 43 27.54 -5.03 -0.54
N MET A 44 27.01 -6.25 -0.47
CA MET A 44 27.23 -7.19 0.63
C MET A 44 27.95 -8.46 0.13
N PRO A 45 28.84 -9.05 0.93
CA PRO A 45 29.51 -10.31 0.59
C PRO A 45 28.61 -11.53 0.86
N GLY A 46 28.79 -12.61 0.09
CA GLY A 46 28.35 -13.96 0.44
C GLY A 46 26.85 -14.12 0.75
N GLU A 47 26.53 -14.87 1.81
CA GLU A 47 25.18 -15.25 2.26
C GLU A 47 24.25 -14.04 2.48
N SER A 48 24.78 -12.89 2.91
CA SER A 48 23.99 -11.66 3.07
C SER A 48 23.43 -11.12 1.75
N ARG A 49 23.93 -11.60 0.60
CA ARG A 49 23.38 -11.27 -0.72
C ARG A 49 22.07 -12.02 -1.00
N ASP A 50 21.91 -13.23 -0.48
CA ASP A 50 20.68 -14.02 -0.68
C ASP A 50 19.54 -13.42 0.16
N ASP A 51 19.84 -12.95 1.37
CA ASP A 51 18.88 -12.21 2.21
C ASP A 51 18.38 -10.93 1.53
N LEU A 52 19.27 -10.20 0.84
CA LEU A 52 18.90 -9.01 0.07
C LEU A 52 18.00 -9.34 -1.12
N GLN A 53 18.26 -10.44 -1.83
CA GLN A 53 17.42 -10.89 -2.94
C GLN A 53 16.03 -11.32 -2.45
N SER A 54 15.98 -12.03 -1.32
CA SER A 54 14.73 -12.45 -0.69
C SER A 54 13.89 -11.24 -0.28
N LEU A 55 14.53 -10.22 0.34
CA LEU A 55 13.87 -8.96 0.67
C LEU A 55 13.38 -8.21 -0.58
N ASP A 56 14.18 -8.10 -1.64
CA ASP A 56 13.74 -7.44 -2.89
C ASP A 56 12.54 -8.17 -3.52
N LYS A 57 12.50 -9.51 -3.43
CA LYS A 57 11.37 -10.30 -3.89
C LYS A 57 10.10 -10.00 -3.09
N GLU A 58 10.16 -10.00 -1.76
CA GLU A 58 9.01 -9.67 -0.90
C GLU A 58 8.51 -8.23 -1.14
N LEU A 59 9.43 -7.28 -1.36
CA LEU A 59 9.08 -5.92 -1.75
C LEU A 59 8.44 -5.86 -3.14
N THR A 60 8.89 -6.67 -4.09
CA THR A 60 8.25 -6.79 -5.42
C THR A 60 6.82 -7.32 -5.29
N GLU A 61 6.60 -8.34 -4.47
CA GLU A 61 5.27 -8.90 -4.22
C GLU A 61 4.34 -7.87 -3.56
N LEU A 62 4.83 -7.06 -2.63
CA LEU A 62 4.06 -5.95 -2.07
C LEU A 62 3.75 -4.86 -3.09
N GLN A 63 4.68 -4.58 -4.00
CA GLN A 63 4.53 -3.51 -4.99
C GLN A 63 3.57 -3.90 -6.12
N GLU A 64 3.79 -5.06 -6.72
CA GLU A 64 3.14 -5.52 -7.95
C GLU A 64 2.05 -6.57 -7.72
N GLY A 65 2.06 -7.21 -6.54
CA GLY A 65 1.18 -8.33 -6.20
C GLY A 65 1.83 -9.70 -6.37
N SER A 66 1.14 -10.70 -5.83
CA SER A 66 1.40 -12.12 -5.95
C SER A 66 0.09 -12.87 -6.24
N ASN A 67 0.12 -14.21 -6.24
CA ASN A 67 -1.10 -15.01 -6.35
C ASN A 67 -2.00 -14.90 -5.11
N ASP A 68 -1.41 -14.58 -3.95
CA ASP A 68 -2.09 -14.59 -2.65
C ASP A 68 -2.53 -13.18 -2.21
N ALA A 69 -1.85 -12.14 -2.70
CA ALA A 69 -2.13 -10.75 -2.36
C ALA A 69 -2.02 -9.83 -3.58
N PRO A 70 -2.91 -8.84 -3.73
CA PRO A 70 -2.93 -7.98 -4.92
C PRO A 70 -1.76 -6.97 -4.97
N GLY A 71 -1.20 -6.58 -3.82
CA GLY A 71 -0.17 -5.55 -3.74
C GLY A 71 -0.67 -4.14 -4.00
N PHE A 72 0.15 -3.15 -3.68
CA PHE A 72 -0.21 -1.74 -3.71
C PHE A 72 -0.60 -1.24 -5.11
N GLY A 73 0.06 -1.73 -6.16
CA GLY A 73 -0.24 -1.33 -7.54
C GLY A 73 -1.63 -1.76 -7.99
N ALA A 74 -2.02 -3.01 -7.75
CA ALA A 74 -3.34 -3.50 -8.12
C ALA A 74 -4.43 -2.85 -7.25
N VAL A 75 -4.19 -2.69 -5.94
CA VAL A 75 -5.09 -1.97 -5.04
C VAL A 75 -5.32 -0.54 -5.53
N ASN A 76 -4.25 0.20 -5.87
CA ASN A 76 -4.37 1.57 -6.36
C ASN A 76 -5.21 1.67 -7.63
N ARG A 77 -4.96 0.77 -8.59
CA ARG A 77 -5.73 0.69 -9.84
C ARG A 77 -7.21 0.43 -9.57
N ASP A 78 -7.51 -0.53 -8.70
CA ASP A 78 -8.90 -0.91 -8.41
C ASP A 78 -9.63 0.20 -7.66
N VAL A 79 -9.01 0.83 -6.66
CA VAL A 79 -9.54 2.02 -5.97
C VAL A 79 -9.80 3.18 -6.93
N THR A 80 -8.87 3.45 -7.86
CA THR A 80 -9.01 4.53 -8.87
C THR A 80 -10.25 4.33 -9.77
N ARG A 81 -10.59 3.08 -10.10
CA ARG A 81 -11.83 2.78 -10.85
C ARG A 81 -13.06 3.21 -10.05
N PHE A 82 -13.08 2.97 -8.74
CA PHE A 82 -14.18 3.40 -7.87
C PHE A 82 -14.26 4.92 -7.73
N VAL A 83 -13.12 5.61 -7.57
CA VAL A 83 -13.06 7.08 -7.59
C VAL A 83 -13.71 7.63 -8.86
N THR A 84 -13.33 7.07 -10.02
CA THR A 84 -13.86 7.51 -11.31
C THR A 84 -15.37 7.28 -11.41
N MET A 85 -15.88 6.15 -10.93
CA MET A 85 -17.32 5.87 -10.90
C MET A 85 -18.10 6.81 -9.98
N ILE A 86 -17.53 7.18 -8.82
CA ILE A 86 -18.16 8.13 -7.89
C ILE A 86 -18.16 9.55 -8.48
N GLN A 87 -17.05 9.97 -9.09
CA GLN A 87 -16.90 11.31 -9.67
C GLN A 87 -17.69 11.52 -10.96
N SER A 88 -17.93 10.44 -11.74
CA SER A 88 -18.63 10.52 -13.03
C SER A 88 -20.15 10.41 -12.92
N ALA A 89 -20.73 10.15 -11.74
CA ALA A 89 -22.12 9.70 -11.64
C ALA A 89 -23.11 10.72 -11.02
N ASP A 90 -24.09 11.10 -11.85
CA ASP A 90 -25.50 11.40 -11.55
C ASP A 90 -26.27 10.26 -10.83
N ILE A 91 -25.58 9.38 -10.10
CA ILE A 91 -26.14 8.17 -9.46
C ILE A 91 -25.61 8.14 -8.03
N ARG A 92 -26.53 8.12 -7.05
CA ARG A 92 -26.18 7.89 -5.63
C ARG A 92 -25.22 6.70 -5.56
N PRO A 93 -24.19 6.69 -4.68
CA PRO A 93 -23.45 5.47 -4.43
C PRO A 93 -24.45 4.45 -3.90
N ALA A 94 -24.92 3.60 -4.80
CA ALA A 94 -25.68 2.43 -4.47
C ALA A 94 -24.77 1.63 -3.53
N LYS A 95 -25.35 1.08 -2.47
CA LYS A 95 -24.70 0.19 -1.50
C LYS A 95 -23.66 -0.77 -2.13
N SER A 96 -23.92 -1.19 -3.38
CA SER A 96 -23.02 -1.96 -4.22
C SER A 96 -21.62 -1.37 -4.43
N ILE A 97 -21.43 -0.05 -4.53
CA ILE A 97 -20.09 0.55 -4.67
C ILE A 97 -19.27 0.34 -3.40
N ILE A 98 -19.89 0.54 -2.22
CA ILE A 98 -19.23 0.35 -0.92
C ILE A 98 -18.90 -1.13 -0.72
N GLU A 99 -19.85 -2.02 -1.01
CA GLU A 99 -19.64 -3.48 -0.94
C GLU A 99 -18.53 -3.94 -1.90
N ASN A 100 -18.44 -3.36 -3.10
CA ASN A 100 -17.44 -3.73 -4.10
C ASN A 100 -16.03 -3.17 -3.82
N VAL A 101 -15.91 -2.06 -3.08
CA VAL A 101 -14.60 -1.47 -2.75
C VAL A 101 -14.02 -1.99 -1.43
N ALA A 102 -14.85 -2.58 -0.56
CA ALA A 102 -14.41 -3.13 0.72
C ALA A 102 -13.22 -4.11 0.61
N PRO A 103 -13.18 -5.04 -0.38
CA PRO A 103 -12.03 -5.91 -0.56
C PRO A 103 -10.71 -5.17 -0.80
N SER A 104 -10.74 -4.06 -1.56
CA SER A 104 -9.54 -3.23 -1.80
C SER A 104 -9.03 -2.57 -0.52
N CYS A 105 -9.92 -2.18 0.39
CA CYS A 105 -9.49 -1.64 1.69
C CYS A 105 -8.84 -2.71 2.58
N ILE A 106 -9.42 -3.92 2.63
CA ILE A 106 -8.84 -5.03 3.39
C ILE A 106 -7.48 -5.43 2.82
N ALA A 107 -7.36 -5.51 1.50
CA ALA A 107 -6.09 -5.75 0.84
C ALA A 107 -5.05 -4.67 1.20
N LEU A 108 -5.42 -3.39 1.09
CA LEU A 108 -4.53 -2.28 1.47
C LEU A 108 -4.06 -2.39 2.92
N LYS A 109 -4.97 -2.71 3.84
CA LYS A 109 -4.64 -2.90 5.26
C LYS A 109 -3.62 -4.03 5.45
N ASN A 110 -3.81 -5.15 4.76
CA ASN A 110 -2.91 -6.30 4.85
C ASN A 110 -1.53 -5.99 4.26
N ASP A 111 -1.47 -5.32 3.10
CA ASP A 111 -0.22 -4.91 2.47
C ASP A 111 0.55 -3.93 3.36
N LEU A 112 -0.14 -2.97 4.01
CA LEU A 112 0.48 -2.07 4.99
C LEU A 112 1.00 -2.81 6.22
N ALA A 113 0.24 -3.77 6.74
CA ALA A 113 0.67 -4.57 7.88
C ALA A 113 1.93 -5.39 7.55
N HIS A 114 1.98 -5.98 6.35
CA HIS A 114 3.14 -6.71 5.87
C HIS A 114 4.34 -5.77 5.69
N LEU A 115 4.17 -4.59 5.10
CA LEU A 115 5.24 -3.58 5.02
C LEU A 115 5.78 -3.16 6.40
N ARG A 116 4.91 -3.01 7.40
CA ARG A 116 5.36 -2.72 8.79
C ARG A 116 6.22 -3.84 9.36
N MET A 117 5.85 -5.10 9.11
CA MET A 117 6.63 -6.25 9.55
C MET A 117 8.00 -6.28 8.87
N LEU A 118 8.07 -6.06 7.55
CA LEU A 118 9.36 -5.95 6.84
C LEU A 118 10.23 -4.82 7.38
N ASN A 119 9.63 -3.67 7.70
CA ASN A 119 10.34 -2.54 8.28
C ASN A 119 10.95 -2.87 9.65
N GLN A 120 10.17 -3.51 10.52
CA GLN A 120 10.57 -3.80 11.91
C GLN A 120 11.58 -4.95 12.01
N GLU A 121 11.47 -5.93 11.13
CA GLU A 121 12.29 -7.14 11.21
C GLU A 121 13.46 -7.06 10.22
N LYS A 122 13.14 -7.07 8.92
CA LYS A 122 14.14 -7.25 7.86
C LYS A 122 14.97 -5.99 7.62
N LEU A 123 14.33 -4.83 7.45
CA LEU A 123 15.04 -3.57 7.23
C LEU A 123 15.81 -3.10 8.46
N ALA A 124 15.25 -3.30 9.66
CA ALA A 124 15.96 -2.99 10.89
C ALA A 124 17.23 -3.85 11.05
N SER A 125 17.13 -5.15 10.80
CA SER A 125 18.27 -6.07 10.82
C SER A 125 19.31 -5.71 9.76
N LEU A 126 18.87 -5.46 8.52
CA LEU A 126 19.72 -5.03 7.43
C LEU A 126 20.49 -3.75 7.78
N ASN A 127 19.79 -2.71 8.26
CA ASN A 127 20.42 -1.44 8.62
C ASN A 127 21.38 -1.58 9.81
N LYS A 128 21.14 -2.52 10.72
CA LYS A 128 22.10 -2.85 11.78
C LYS A 128 23.39 -3.44 11.20
N MET A 129 23.28 -4.39 10.25
CA MET A 129 24.44 -4.98 9.58
C MET A 129 25.21 -3.94 8.75
N LEU A 130 24.50 -3.12 7.97
CA LEU A 130 25.11 -2.04 7.18
C LEU A 130 25.90 -1.08 8.07
N ARG A 131 25.33 -0.69 9.22
CA ARG A 131 26.02 0.17 10.19
C ARG A 131 27.30 -0.47 10.74
N GLN A 132 27.26 -1.77 11.06
CA GLN A 132 28.44 -2.50 11.56
C GLN A 132 29.55 -2.59 10.51
N GLY A 133 29.18 -2.67 9.23
CA GLY A 133 30.12 -2.64 8.10
C GLY A 133 30.54 -1.23 7.66
N GLY A 134 30.11 -0.16 8.34
CA GLY A 134 30.41 1.22 7.96
C GLY A 134 29.75 1.67 6.64
N LEU A 135 28.71 0.97 6.19
CA LEU A 135 27.99 1.24 4.95
C LEU A 135 26.81 2.21 5.18
N ALA A 136 26.39 2.87 4.11
CA ALA A 136 25.18 3.69 4.12
C ALA A 136 23.93 2.84 4.39
N LEU A 137 23.03 3.38 5.20
CA LEU A 137 21.76 2.73 5.51
C LEU A 137 20.77 2.86 4.34
N VAL A 138 19.86 1.90 4.22
CA VAL A 138 18.73 2.00 3.30
C VAL A 138 17.56 2.73 3.97
N PRO A 139 16.73 3.46 3.20
CA PRO A 139 15.57 4.14 3.74
C PRO A 139 14.59 3.12 4.35
N VAL A 140 13.88 3.52 5.39
CA VAL A 140 12.76 2.74 5.94
C VAL A 140 11.49 3.52 5.64
N PRO A 141 10.59 2.99 4.78
CA PRO A 141 9.33 3.64 4.45
C PRO A 141 8.52 3.99 5.71
N THR A 142 7.93 5.17 5.75
CA THR A 142 6.97 5.49 6.81
C THR A 142 5.63 4.89 6.42
N VAL A 143 5.13 3.94 7.21
CA VAL A 143 3.84 3.32 6.93
C VAL A 143 2.74 4.12 7.64
N PRO A 144 1.72 4.63 6.92
CA PRO A 144 0.59 5.32 7.55
C PRO A 144 -0.20 4.38 8.46
N ASN A 145 -1.13 4.94 9.24
CA ASN A 145 -2.09 4.15 10.01
C ASN A 145 -2.99 3.31 9.07
N ASP A 146 -3.64 2.28 9.63
CA ASP A 146 -4.56 1.45 8.87
C ASP A 146 -5.68 2.28 8.26
N PRO A 147 -6.05 2.02 6.99
CA PRO A 147 -7.21 2.65 6.39
C PRO A 147 -8.47 2.27 7.17
N ARG A 148 -9.39 3.21 7.32
CA ARG A 148 -10.73 2.89 7.80
C ARG A 148 -11.47 2.13 6.70
N CYS A 149 -11.80 0.86 6.93
CA CYS A 149 -12.60 0.07 6.01
C CYS A 149 -14.09 0.12 6.37
N PRO A 150 -15.00 0.12 5.38
CA PRO A 150 -16.43 -0.03 5.63
C PRO A 150 -16.70 -1.40 6.28
N THR A 151 -17.59 -1.40 7.27
CA THR A 151 -18.09 -2.61 7.97
C THR A 151 -19.31 -3.20 7.31
#